data_AF-A0A4Q3W7M2-F1
#
_entry.id   AF-A0A4Q3W7M2-F1
#
_cell.length_a   1.000
_cell.length_b   1.000
_cell.length_c   1.000
_cell.angle_alpha   90.00
_cell.angle_beta   90.00
_cell.angle_gamma   90.00
#
_symmetry.space_group_name_H-M   'P 1'
#
loop_
_entity.id
_entity.type
_entity.pdbx_description
1 polymer ?
#
loop_
_entity_poly.entity_id
_entity_poly.type
_entity_poly.pdbx_seq_one_letter_code
_entity_poly.pdbx_strand_id
1 'polypeptide(L)'
;MKSLADQIREEMGRPKTKKEKSTKKNVHKVESAILDALLTFDTSPNKSMVHVRFDERTVKTLNQFKLATNVDVTKLVAFAVQHLFETCPELKTIIKQYLINEQL
;
A
#
# COMPACT_ATOMS: atom_id res chain seq x y z
N MET A 1 30.21 -15.97 -50.39
CA MET A 1 30.10 -16.40 -48.97
C MET A 1 29.79 -15.15 -48.16
N LYS A 2 28.68 -15.11 -47.40
CA LYS A 2 28.34 -13.95 -46.56
C LYS A 2 29.14 -14.02 -45.26
N SER A 3 29.70 -12.89 -44.82
CA SER A 3 30.59 -12.81 -43.66
C SER A 3 29.79 -12.87 -42.35
N LEU A 4 30.39 -13.39 -41.28
CA LEU A 4 29.81 -13.40 -39.93
C LEU A 4 29.43 -11.98 -39.45
N ALA A 5 30.14 -10.97 -39.95
CA ALA A 5 29.83 -9.56 -39.68
C ALA A 5 28.51 -9.09 -40.31
N ASP A 6 28.09 -9.68 -41.43
CA ASP A 6 26.81 -9.36 -42.07
C ASP A 6 25.62 -9.93 -41.28
N GLN A 7 25.78 -11.13 -40.68
CA GLN A 7 24.75 -11.73 -39.82
C GLN A 7 24.48 -10.90 -38.56
N ILE A 8 25.52 -10.30 -37.97
CA ILE A 8 25.39 -9.47 -36.76
C ILE A 8 24.65 -8.16 -37.08
N ARG A 9 24.86 -7.58 -38.27
CA ARG A 9 24.12 -6.38 -38.71
C ARG A 9 22.64 -6.68 -38.98
N GLU A 10 22.31 -7.85 -39.51
CA GLU A 10 20.91 -8.26 -39.71
C GLU A 10 20.17 -8.48 -38.37
N GLU A 11 20.84 -9.01 -37.34
CA GLU A 11 20.24 -9.21 -36.00
C GLU A 11 20.01 -7.90 -35.23
N MET A 12 20.84 -6.86 -35.45
CA MET A 12 20.71 -5.57 -34.75
C MET A 12 19.66 -4.62 -35.36
N GLY A 13 19.13 -4.93 -36.56
CA GLY A 13 18.14 -4.10 -37.26
C GLY A 13 16.68 -4.36 -36.91
N ARG A 14 16.36 -5.37 -36.08
CA ARG A 14 14.98 -5.68 -35.68
C ARG A 14 14.66 -5.02 -34.34
N PRO A 15 13.71 -4.06 -34.28
CA PRO A 15 13.27 -3.53 -33.01
C PRO A 15 12.58 -4.67 -32.26
N LYS A 16 13.19 -5.15 -31.18
CA LYS A 16 12.51 -5.96 -30.18
C LYS A 16 11.47 -5.05 -29.53
N THR A 17 10.28 -4.96 -30.12
CA THR A 17 9.07 -4.49 -29.44
C THR A 17 8.98 -5.27 -28.15
N LYS A 18 9.29 -4.59 -27.04
CA LYS A 18 9.10 -5.07 -25.68
C LYS A 18 7.65 -5.54 -25.60
N LYS A 19 7.44 -6.86 -25.67
CA LYS A 19 6.21 -7.47 -25.17
C LYS A 19 6.23 -7.22 -23.68
N GLU A 20 5.62 -6.12 -23.26
CA GLU A 20 5.11 -5.95 -21.92
C GLU A 20 4.27 -7.18 -21.62
N LYS A 21 4.85 -8.10 -20.86
CA LYS A 21 4.11 -9.19 -20.25
C LYS A 21 3.16 -8.50 -19.28
N SER A 22 1.96 -8.18 -19.76
CA SER A 22 0.80 -7.90 -18.93
C SER A 22 0.57 -9.17 -18.10
N THR A 23 1.17 -9.20 -16.92
CA THR A 23 0.83 -10.14 -15.86
C THR A 23 -0.59 -9.79 -15.44
N LYS A 24 -1.57 -10.36 -16.15
CA LYS A 24 -2.94 -10.51 -15.65
C LYS A 24 -2.85 -11.42 -14.42
N LYS A 25 -2.48 -10.85 -13.28
CA LYS A 25 -2.69 -11.49 -11.98
C LYS A 25 -4.20 -11.63 -11.86
N ASN A 26 -4.64 -12.87 -11.82
CA ASN A 26 -6.01 -13.23 -11.51
C ASN A 26 -6.21 -12.89 -10.02
N VAL A 27 -6.48 -11.62 -9.73
CA VAL A 27 -6.74 -11.16 -8.37
C VAL A 27 -8.09 -11.74 -8.00
N HIS A 28 -8.09 -12.76 -7.15
CA HIS A 28 -9.30 -13.17 -6.45
C HIS A 28 -9.81 -11.93 -5.71
N LYS A 29 -10.93 -11.39 -6.18
CA LYS A 29 -11.55 -10.20 -5.60
C LYS A 29 -12.14 -10.67 -4.27
N VAL A 30 -11.38 -10.47 -3.19
CA VAL A 30 -11.87 -10.69 -1.83
C VAL A 30 -12.84 -9.56 -1.57
N GLU A 31 -14.14 -9.85 -1.68
CA GLU A 31 -15.19 -8.89 -1.36
C GLU A 31 -15.22 -8.72 0.17
N SER A 32 -14.66 -7.60 0.65
CA SER A 32 -14.64 -7.24 2.06
C SER A 32 -14.91 -5.75 2.18
N ALA A 33 -15.96 -5.41 2.93
CA ALA A 33 -16.35 -4.02 3.17
C ALA A 33 -15.21 -3.17 3.76
N ILE A 34 -14.33 -3.78 4.56
CA ILE A 34 -13.14 -3.11 5.10
C ILE A 34 -12.10 -2.82 4.01
N LEU A 35 -11.93 -3.72 3.04
CA LEU A 35 -11.00 -3.48 1.93
C LEU A 35 -11.50 -2.34 1.04
N ASP A 36 -12.80 -2.27 0.77
CA ASP A 36 -13.37 -1.17 -0.01
C ASP A 36 -13.26 0.17 0.74
N ALA A 37 -13.52 0.18 2.05
CA ALA A 37 -13.31 1.36 2.91
C ALA A 37 -11.83 1.81 2.91
N LEU A 38 -10.90 0.86 2.97
CA LEU A 38 -9.47 1.14 2.91
C LEU A 38 -9.05 1.71 1.54
N LEU A 39 -9.57 1.16 0.45
CA LEU A 39 -9.22 1.61 -0.91
C LEU A 39 -9.73 3.02 -1.18
N THR A 40 -10.94 3.34 -0.71
CA THR A 40 -11.57 4.67 -0.85
C THR A 40 -11.04 5.72 0.12
N PHE A 41 -10.32 5.30 1.18
CA PHE A 41 -9.74 6.21 2.15
C PHE A 41 -8.77 7.21 1.49
N ASP A 42 -8.95 8.51 1.73
CA ASP A 42 -8.06 9.54 1.18
C ASP A 42 -7.10 10.07 2.26
N THR A 43 -5.81 9.99 1.98
CA THR A 43 -4.74 10.51 2.85
C THR A 43 -4.12 11.79 2.34
N SER A 44 -4.57 12.32 1.20
CA SER A 44 -4.12 13.60 0.62
C SER A 44 -4.16 14.79 1.61
N PRO A 45 -5.17 14.93 2.49
CA PRO A 45 -5.20 16.04 3.45
C PRO A 45 -4.28 15.85 4.66
N ASN A 46 -3.69 14.67 4.85
CA ASN A 46 -2.93 14.32 6.05
C ASN A 46 -1.51 14.89 5.94
N LYS A 47 -1.21 15.94 6.72
CA LYS A 47 0.09 16.64 6.69
C LYS A 47 1.05 16.25 7.82
N SER A 48 0.57 15.57 8.86
CA SER A 48 1.38 15.19 10.02
C SER A 48 1.99 13.80 9.82
N MET A 49 3.30 13.69 9.98
CA MET A 49 4.04 12.43 9.87
C MET A 49 4.29 11.84 11.26
N VAL A 50 4.02 10.54 11.43
CA VAL A 50 4.27 9.79 12.67
C VAL A 50 5.18 8.60 12.35
N HIS A 51 6.30 8.48 13.07
CA HIS A 51 7.17 7.32 12.99
C HIS A 51 6.70 6.23 13.96
N VAL A 52 6.19 5.13 13.42
CA VAL A 52 5.70 3.99 14.21
C VAL A 52 6.70 2.84 14.13
N ARG A 53 6.90 2.15 15.26
CA ARG A 53 7.70 0.91 15.33
C ARG A 53 6.76 -0.28 15.37
N PHE A 54 7.03 -1.26 14.52
CA PHE A 54 6.33 -2.54 14.48
C PHE A 54 7.33 -3.67 14.73
N ASP A 55 6.84 -4.78 15.27
CA ASP A 55 7.62 -6.01 15.34
C ASP A 55 7.86 -6.61 13.95
N GLU A 56 8.87 -7.47 13.83
CA GLU A 56 9.30 -8.02 12.55
C GLU A 56 8.19 -8.82 11.83
N ARG A 57 7.34 -9.53 12.58
CA ARG A 57 6.25 -10.33 12.02
C ARG A 57 5.17 -9.43 11.43
N THR A 58 4.83 -8.36 12.14
CA THR A 58 3.87 -7.36 11.65
C THR A 58 4.39 -6.66 10.39
N VAL A 59 5.67 -6.27 10.36
CA VAL A 59 6.28 -5.67 9.16
C VAL A 59 6.22 -6.61 7.94
N LYS A 60 6.53 -7.90 8.13
CA LYS A 60 6.41 -8.91 7.07
C LYS A 60 4.98 -9.01 6.54
N THR A 61 4.00 -9.01 7.43
CA THR A 61 2.58 -9.06 7.07
C THR A 61 2.15 -7.82 6.29
N LEU A 62 2.55 -6.63 6.74
CA LEU A 62 2.27 -5.36 6.05
C LEU A 62 2.87 -5.32 4.63
N ASN A 63 4.10 -5.82 4.48
CA ASN A 63 4.75 -5.89 3.17
C ASN A 63 4.04 -6.86 2.22
N GLN A 64 3.63 -8.04 2.70
CA GLN A 64 2.84 -8.99 1.91
C GLN A 64 1.48 -8.41 1.51
N PHE A 65 0.82 -7.71 2.44
CA PHE A 65 -0.45 -7.04 2.16
C PHE A 65 -0.30 -5.95 1.10
N LYS A 66 0.74 -5.11 1.21
CA LYS A 66 1.07 -4.11 0.20
C LYS A 66 1.31 -4.75 -1.18
N LEU A 67 2.04 -5.85 -1.24
CA LEU A 67 2.30 -6.58 -2.50
C LEU A 67 1.04 -7.20 -3.11
N ALA A 68 0.07 -7.58 -2.28
CA ALA A 68 -1.18 -8.20 -2.71
C ALA A 68 -2.22 -7.17 -3.18
N THR A 69 -2.33 -6.03 -2.50
CA THR A 69 -3.40 -5.03 -2.71
C THR A 69 -2.93 -3.75 -3.40
N ASN A 70 -1.61 -3.56 -3.51
CA ASN A 70 -0.98 -2.33 -3.97
C ASN A 70 -1.32 -1.09 -3.11
N VAL A 71 -1.77 -1.32 -1.87
CA VAL A 71 -2.05 -0.26 -0.89
C VAL A 71 -0.78 0.05 -0.11
N ASP A 72 -0.46 1.32 0.03
CA ASP A 72 0.67 1.76 0.83
C ASP A 72 0.48 1.49 2.33
N VAL A 73 1.56 1.09 2.99
CA VAL A 73 1.56 0.77 4.43
C VAL A 73 1.16 2.00 5.26
N THR A 74 1.60 3.19 4.86
CA THR A 74 1.21 4.45 5.53
C THR A 74 -0.29 4.70 5.47
N LYS A 75 -0.90 4.45 4.30
CA LYS A 75 -2.36 4.56 4.11
C LYS A 75 -3.11 3.56 4.97
N LEU A 76 -2.64 2.31 5.03
CA LEU A 76 -3.22 1.28 5.88
C LEU A 76 -3.15 1.63 7.37
N VAL A 77 -2.01 2.11 7.84
CA VAL A 77 -1.84 2.50 9.25
C VAL A 77 -2.74 3.69 9.59
N ALA A 78 -2.79 4.71 8.74
CA ALA A 78 -3.66 5.87 8.95
C ALA A 78 -5.14 5.46 9.01
N PHE A 79 -5.59 4.60 8.08
CA PHE A 79 -6.94 4.05 8.08
C PHE A 79 -7.23 3.25 9.35
N ALA A 80 -6.32 2.34 9.75
CA ALA A 80 -6.51 1.49 10.92
C ALA A 80 -6.67 2.31 12.21
N VAL A 81 -5.86 3.36 12.38
CA VAL A 81 -5.95 4.24 13.56
C VAL A 81 -7.27 5.02 13.55
N GLN A 82 -7.66 5.60 12.42
CA GLN A 82 -8.94 6.31 12.32
C GLN A 82 -10.12 5.38 12.59
N HIS A 83 -10.13 4.22 11.94
CA HIS A 83 -11.19 3.23 12.10
C HIS A 83 -11.30 2.77 13.55
N LEU A 84 -10.18 2.54 14.24
CA LEU A 84 -10.18 2.19 15.66
C LEU A 84 -10.84 3.25 16.54
N PHE A 85 -10.56 4.55 16.30
CA PHE A 85 -11.20 5.64 17.03
C PHE A 85 -12.67 5.85 16.67
N GLU A 86 -13.11 5.42 15.50
CA GLU A 86 -14.51 5.45 15.08
C GLU A 86 -15.31 4.30 15.69
N THR A 87 -14.76 3.07 15.70
CA THR A 87 -15.42 1.89 16.24
C THR A 87 -15.39 1.80 17.75
N CYS A 88 -14.40 2.41 18.41
CA CYS A 88 -14.22 2.36 19.86
C CYS A 88 -14.35 3.75 20.49
N PRO A 89 -15.59 4.23 20.76
CA PRO A 89 -15.82 5.56 21.36
C PRO A 89 -15.27 5.68 22.79
N GLU A 90 -15.01 4.55 23.46
CA GLU A 90 -14.36 4.50 24.78
C GLU A 90 -12.98 5.17 24.76
N LEU A 91 -12.20 5.00 23.68
CA LEU A 91 -10.89 5.64 23.54
C LEU A 91 -11.01 7.17 23.54
N LYS A 92 -12.04 7.71 22.88
CA LYS A 92 -12.35 9.15 22.89
C LYS A 92 -12.81 9.62 24.27
N THR A 93 -13.50 8.75 25.01
CA THR A 93 -13.99 9.05 26.37
C THR A 93 -12.85 9.13 27.36
N ILE A 94 -11.87 8.23 27.28
CA ILE A 94 -10.64 8.29 28.08
C ILE A 94 -9.90 9.61 27.83
N ILE A 95 -9.71 9.99 26.57
CA ILE A 95 -9.08 11.28 26.22
C ILE A 95 -9.81 12.47 26.86
N LYS A 96 -11.15 12.49 26.81
CA LYS A 96 -11.96 13.55 27.44
C LYS A 96 -11.80 13.58 28.95
N GLN A 97 -11.80 12.43 29.62
CA GLN A 97 -11.66 12.36 31.08
C GLN A 97 -10.30 12.89 31.56
N TYR A 98 -9.23 12.65 30.80
CA TYR A 98 -7.91 13.17 31.14
C TYR A 98 -7.74 14.66 30.78
N LEU A 99 -8.26 15.12 29.64
CA LEU A 99 -8.17 16.54 29.25
C LEU A 99 -9.02 17.48 30.12
N ILE A 100 -10.15 17.02 30.66
CA ILE A 100 -10.95 17.82 31.62
C ILE A 100 -10.18 18.05 32.94
N ASN A 101 -9.22 17.18 33.27
CA ASN A 101 -8.36 17.33 34.45
C ASN A 101 -7.13 18.23 34.20
N GLU A 102 -6.85 18.63 32.95
CA GLU A 102 -5.90 19.70 32.65
C GLU A 102 -6.61 21.07 32.74
N GLN A 103 -7.02 21.43 33.96
CA GLN A 103 -7.25 22.83 34.28
C GLN A 103 -5.88 23.55 34.21
N LEU A 104 -5.76 24.49 33.28
CA LEU A 104 -4.75 25.56 33.35
C LEU A 104 -4.90 26.35 34.66
#